data_AF-A0A6M0SHP2-F1
#
_entry.id   AF-A0A6M0SHP2-F1
#
_cell.length_a   1.000
_cell.length_b   1.000
_cell.length_c   1.000
_cell.angle_alpha   90.00
_cell.angle_beta   90.00
_cell.angle_gamma   90.00
#
_symmetry.space_group_name_H-M   'P 1'
#
loop_
_entity.id
_entity.type
_entity.pdbx_description
1 polymer ?
#
loop_
_entity_poly.entity_id
_entity_poly.type
_entity_poly.pdbx_seq_one_letter_code
_entity_poly.pdbx_strand_id
1 'polypeptide(L)' 'MKLKYRGVSYDYKAPKVAIADSEEVGKYRGVTFHFHKLVKALSSPVFDLKYRGVSYHTGGSGA' A
#
# COMPACT_ATOMS: atom_id res chain seq x y z
N MET A 1 -7.58 15.15 -3.49
CA MET A 1 -8.78 14.59 -4.15
C MET A 1 -9.36 13.52 -3.21
N LYS A 2 -10.61 13.63 -2.76
CA LYS A 2 -11.22 12.63 -1.86
C LYS A 2 -11.81 11.49 -2.68
N LEU A 3 -11.52 10.24 -2.31
CA LEU A 3 -12.10 9.07 -2.95
C LEU A 3 -13.58 8.95 -2.52
N LYS A 4 -14.49 8.69 -3.46
CA LYS A 4 -15.93 8.57 -3.17
C LYS A 4 -16.43 7.18 -3.56
N TYR A 5 -17.11 6.48 -2.64
CA TYR A 5 -17.77 5.21 -2.92
C TYR A 5 -19.12 5.15 -2.20
N ARG A 6 -20.18 4.77 -2.94
CA ARG A 6 -21.58 4.69 -2.44
C ARG A 6 -22.03 5.93 -1.64
N GLY A 7 -21.69 7.13 -2.11
CA GLY A 7 -22.05 8.40 -1.45
C GLY A 7 -21.19 8.77 -0.24
N VAL A 8 -20.31 7.88 0.23
CA VAL A 8 -19.38 8.16 1.33
C VAL A 8 -18.07 8.71 0.76
N SER A 9 -17.60 9.83 1.34
CA SER A 9 -16.31 10.43 0.99
C SER A 9 -15.24 9.94 1.95
N TYR A 10 -14.20 9.31 1.41
CA TYR A 10 -13.05 8.83 2.15
C TYR A 10 -11.95 9.90 2.13
N ASP A 11 -11.38 10.15 3.32
CA ASP A 11 -10.19 10.97 3.46
C ASP A 11 -8.96 10.13 3.11
N TYR A 12 -8.50 10.22 1.87
CA TYR A 12 -7.34 9.48 1.41
C TYR A 12 -6.05 10.18 1.86
N LYS A 13 -5.41 9.62 2.88
CA LYS A 13 -4.09 10.04 3.35
C LYS A 13 -3.02 9.20 2.67
N ALA A 14 -2.55 9.67 1.51
CA ALA A 14 -1.45 9.02 0.80
C ALA A 14 -0.20 8.96 1.69
N PRO A 15 0.44 7.78 1.85
CA PRO A 15 1.68 7.69 2.60
C PRO A 15 2.78 8.45 1.86
N LYS A 16 3.53 9.29 2.59
CA LYS A 16 4.75 9.89 2.05
C LYS A 16 5.83 8.82 2.03
N VAL A 17 6.25 8.42 0.82
CA VAL A 17 7.26 7.39 0.63
C VAL A 17 8.59 8.05 0.33
N ALA A 18 9.54 7.94 1.26
CA ALA A 18 10.90 8.39 1.04
C ALA A 18 11.69 7.29 0.34
N ILE A 19 12.18 7.60 -0.86
CA ILE A 19 12.99 6.71 -1.70
C ILE A 19 14.43 7.22 -1.63
N ALA A 20 15.37 6.31 -1.43
CA ALA A 20 16.79 6.64 -1.46
C ALA A 20 17.22 6.91 -2.90
N ASP A 21 18.18 7.82 -3.07
CA ASP A 21 18.79 8.07 -4.38
C ASP A 21 19.34 6.75 -4.94
N SER A 22 19.01 6.48 -6.20
CA SER A 22 19.41 5.24 -6.89
C SER A 22 20.24 5.60 -8.12
N GLU A 23 21.36 4.92 -8.27
CA GLU A 23 22.18 5.01 -9.48
C GLU A 23 21.57 4.19 -10.62
N GLU A 24 21.95 4.53 -11.86
CA GLU A 24 21.57 3.77 -13.05
C GLU A 24 22.09 2.33 -12.92
N VAL A 25 21.16 1.37 -12.88
CA VAL A 25 21.51 -0.04 -12.72
C VAL A 25 21.88 -0.66 -14.07
N GLY A 26 21.25 -0.18 -15.14
CA GLY A 26 21.61 -0.58 -16.50
C GLY A 26 20.56 -0.19 -17.53
N LYS A 27 20.73 -0.71 -18.75
CA LYS A 27 19.83 -0.50 -19.88
C LYS A 27 19.25 -1.81 -20.39
N TYR A 28 17.93 -1.87 -20.52
CA TYR A 28 17.22 -2.97 -21.18
C TYR A 28 16.52 -2.45 -22.43
N ARG A 29 16.85 -3.04 -23.60
CA ARG A 29 16.35 -2.59 -24.92
C ARG A 29 16.51 -1.09 -25.17
N GLY A 30 17.63 -0.51 -24.72
CA GLY A 30 17.94 0.91 -24.86
C GLY A 30 17.29 1.83 -23.81
N VAL A 31 16.45 1.29 -22.91
CA VAL A 31 15.81 2.06 -21.83
C VAL A 31 16.58 1.86 -20.54
N THR A 32 16.91 2.95 -19.85
CA THR A 32 17.54 2.90 -18.53
C THR A 32 16.56 2.43 -17.46
N PHE A 33 16.99 1.54 -16.58
CA PHE A 33 16.21 1.13 -15.41
C PHE A 33 17.02 1.33 -14.12
N HIS A 34 16.28 1.65 -13.06
CA HIS A 34 16.82 1.95 -11.74
C HIS A 34 16.13 1.05 -10.71
N PHE A 35 16.87 0.58 -9.71
CA PHE A 35 16.29 -0.05 -8.54
C PHE A 35 16.23 0.96 -7.40
N HIS A 36 15.02 1.28 -6.97
CA HIS A 36 14.78 2.18 -5.85
C HIS A 36 14.67 1.38 -4.55
N LYS A 37 15.32 1.87 -3.48
CA LYS A 37 15.16 1.34 -2.13
C LYS A 37 14.40 2.33 -1.26
N LEU A 38 13.54 1.82 -0.38
CA LEU A 38 12.85 2.63 0.61
C LEU A 38 13.83 3.05 1.71
N VAL A 39 13.83 4.33 2.07
CA VAL A 39 14.65 4.84 3.20
C VAL A 39 14.16 4.24 4.52
N LYS A 40 12.85 4.02 4.64
CA LYS A 40 12.22 3.40 5.81
C LYS A 40 11.07 2.51 5.37
N ALA A 41 10.91 1.37 6.05
CA ALA A 41 9.74 0.51 5.86
C ALA A 41 8.44 1.26 6.23
N LEU A 42 7.44 1.17 5.37
CA LEU A 42 6.13 1.75 5.62
C LEU A 42 5.38 0.86 6.62
N SER A 43 4.79 1.46 7.66
CA SER A 43 3.86 0.70 8.52
C SER A 43 2.58 0.43 7.74
N SER A 44 2.26 -0.83 7.48
CA SER A 44 0.95 -1.17 6.97
C SER A 44 -0.09 -0.94 8.07
N PRO A 45 -1.19 -0.23 7.81
CA PRO A 45 -2.26 -0.12 8.77
C PRO A 45 -2.92 -1.50 8.93
N VAL A 46 -2.99 -1.99 10.17
CA VAL A 46 -3.71 -3.22 10.51
C VAL A 46 -5.17 -2.83 10.72
N PHE A 47 -6.04 -3.24 9.80
CA PHE A 47 -7.48 -3.10 9.96
C PHE A 47 -8.11 -4.48 10.07
N ASP A 48 -8.91 -4.69 11.10
CA ASP A 48 -9.77 -5.87 11.17
C ASP A 48 -10.89 -5.72 10.15
N LEU A 49 -10.92 -6.66 9.21
CA LEU A 49 -12.01 -6.76 8.25
C LEU A 49 -13.28 -7.17 8.98
N LYS A 50 -14.41 -6.53 8.65
CA LYS A 50 -15.73 -6.91 9.15
C LYS A 50 -16.65 -7.22 7.99
N TYR A 51 -17.39 -8.32 8.08
CA TYR A 51 -18.45 -8.67 7.13
C TYR A 51 -19.79 -8.69 7.87
N ARG A 52 -20.75 -7.85 7.43
CA ARG A 52 -22.08 -7.71 8.06
C ARG A 52 -22.04 -7.50 9.59
N GLY A 53 -21.02 -6.79 10.09
CA GLY A 53 -20.86 -6.49 11.51
C GLY A 53 -20.03 -7.49 12.31
N VAL A 54 -19.66 -8.63 11.72
CA VAL A 54 -18.84 -9.67 12.38
C VAL A 54 -17.39 -9.59 11.88
N SER A 55 -16.41 -9.72 12.78
CA SER A 55 -14.99 -9.76 12.41
C SER A 55 -14.72 -10.95 11.50
N TYR A 56 -14.02 -10.69 10.39
CA TYR A 56 -13.69 -11.68 9.38
C TYR A 56 -12.23 -12.08 9.50
N HIS A 57 -11.99 -13.36 9.81
CA HIS A 57 -10.66 -13.95 9.91
C HIS A 57 -10.66 -15.27 9.13
N THR A 58 -9.77 -15.42 8.15
CA THR A 58 -9.58 -16.70 7.42
C THR A 58 -8.65 -17.60 8.23
N GLY A 59 -9.14 -18.76 8.66
CA GLY A 59 -8.35 -19.74 9.44
C GLY A 59 -8.75 -19.89 10.91
N GLY A 60 -9.75 -19.13 11.39
CA GLY A 60 -10.39 -19.41 12.66
C GLY A 60 -11.33 -20.60 12.52
N SER A 61 -10.98 -21.74 13.12
CA SER A 61 -11.94 -22.82 13.37
C SER A 61 -13.08 -22.23 14.21
N GLY A 62 -14.26 -22.08 13.61
CA GLY A 62 -15.46 -21.68 14.33
C GLY A 62 -15.75 -22.73 15.39
N ALA A 63 -15.69 -22.33 16.66
CA ALA A 63 -16.30 -23.05 17.76
C ALA A 63 -17.75 -22.56 17.94
#